data_AF-A0A841RMU1-F1
#
_entry.id   AF-A0A841RMU1-F1
#
_cell.length_a   1.000
_cell.length_b   1.000
_cell.length_c   1.000
_cell.angle_alpha   90.00
_cell.angle_beta   90.00
_cell.angle_gamma   90.00
#
_symmetry.space_group_name_H-M   'P 1'
#
loop_
_entity.id
_entity.type
_entity.pdbx_description
1 polymer ?
#
loop_
_entity_poly.entity_id
_entity_poly.type
_entity_poly.pdbx_seq_one_letter_code
_entity_poly.pdbx_strand_id
1 'polypeptide(L)'
;MESRLRKFGIYGLLFGLAISILLVDYKEVIPQGNEAYEITYKPVIDYIVPILRFGIIGMFFGLFIGWKSYERRHKTQKEKSYYLPFFFVVFLISIILIMIFNW
;
A
#
# COMPACT_ATOMS: atom_id res chain seq x y z
N MET A 1 5.45 -12.62 19.71
CA MET A 1 4.45 -12.23 18.68
C MET A 1 4.66 -10.79 18.23
N GLU A 2 4.72 -9.85 19.17
CA GLU A 2 4.85 -8.41 18.94
C GLU A 2 6.10 -7.98 18.14
N SER A 3 7.29 -8.47 18.50
CA SER A 3 8.53 -8.12 17.79
C SER A 3 8.56 -8.58 16.32
N ARG A 4 7.91 -9.70 16.01
CA ARG A 4 7.82 -10.22 14.64
C ARG A 4 6.80 -9.43 13.82
N LEU A 5 5.61 -9.17 14.37
CA LEU A 5 4.60 -8.30 13.74
C LEU A 5 5.16 -6.91 13.45
N ARG A 6 5.90 -6.31 14.40
CA ARG A 6 6.54 -5.01 14.20
C ARG A 6 7.52 -5.02 13.02
N LYS A 7 8.35 -6.08 12.90
CA LYS A 7 9.26 -6.24 11.76
C LYS A 7 8.49 -6.34 10.43
N PHE A 8 7.45 -7.18 10.39
CA PHE A 8 6.64 -7.35 9.19
C PHE A 8 5.90 -6.08 8.79
N GLY A 9 5.40 -5.29 9.76
CA GLY A 9 4.81 -3.98 9.49
C GLY A 9 5.82 -2.99 8.92
N ILE A 10 7.01 -2.88 9.50
CA ILE A 10 8.08 -1.98 9.00
C ILE A 10 8.52 -2.42 7.59
N TYR A 11 8.72 -3.71 7.35
CA TYR A 11 9.06 -4.21 6.01
C TYR A 11 7.94 -3.95 5.00
N GLY A 12 6.69 -4.11 5.41
CA GLY A 12 5.53 -3.75 4.59
C GLY A 12 5.50 -2.27 4.23
N LEU A 13 5.79 -1.39 5.20
CA LEU A 13 5.87 0.06 4.99
C LEU A 13 6.95 0.41 3.96
N LEU A 14 8.17 -0.08 4.17
CA LEU A 14 9.31 0.19 3.29
C LEU A 14 9.06 -0.34 1.88
N PHE A 15 8.47 -1.53 1.77
CA PHE A 15 8.11 -2.12 0.47
C PHE A 15 7.02 -1.31 -0.24
N GLY A 16 5.99 -0.87 0.49
CA GLY A 16 4.94 0.00 -0.05
C GLY A 16 5.49 1.33 -0.56
N LEU A 17 6.40 1.95 0.21
CA LEU A 17 7.10 3.17 -0.22
C LEU A 17 7.93 2.92 -1.48
N ALA A 18 8.73 1.85 -1.52
CA ALA A 18 9.58 1.52 -2.67
C ALA A 18 8.78 1.32 -3.96
N ILE A 19 7.67 0.57 -3.90
CA ILE A 19 6.78 0.38 -5.06
C ILE A 19 6.16 1.71 -5.50
N SER A 20 5.70 2.52 -4.54
CA SER A 20 5.01 3.76 -4.86
C SER A 20 5.89 4.80 -5.55
N ILE A 21 7.19 4.84 -5.24
CA ILE A 21 8.15 5.71 -5.94
C ILE A 21 8.25 5.35 -7.43
N LEU A 22 8.07 4.07 -7.78
CA LEU A 22 8.12 3.60 -9.17
C LEU A 22 6.80 3.80 -9.93
N LEU A 23 5.67 3.81 -9.22
CA LEU A 23 4.34 3.87 -9.84
C LEU A 23 3.72 5.27 -9.85
N VAL A 24 4.13 6.16 -8.96
CA VAL A 24 3.57 7.52 -8.89
C VAL A 24 4.32 8.40 -9.88
N ASP A 25 3.58 8.97 -10.83
CA ASP A 25 4.13 9.92 -11.80
C ASP A 25 4.49 11.24 -11.12
N TYR A 26 5.73 11.68 -11.31
CA TYR A 26 6.24 12.97 -10.80
C TYR A 26 5.99 14.14 -11.76
N LYS A 27 5.64 13.84 -13.01
CA LYS A 27 5.42 14.83 -14.08
C LYS A 27 4.30 14.39 -15.00
N GLU A 28 3.67 15.37 -15.63
CA GLU A 28 2.73 15.17 -16.73
C GLU A 28 3.39 15.62 -18.03
N VAL A 29 3.20 14.84 -19.09
CA VAL A 29 3.73 15.13 -20.42
C VAL A 29 2.54 15.32 -21.35
N ILE A 30 2.32 16.55 -21.77
CA ILE A 30 1.19 16.93 -22.62
C ILE A 30 1.73 17.15 -24.05
N PRO A 31 1.26 16.39 -25.05
CA PRO A 31 1.65 16.62 -26.44
C PRO A 31 0.94 17.88 -26.98
N GLN A 32 1.70 18.86 -27.46
CA GLN A 32 1.15 20.08 -28.08
C GLN A 32 1.05 20.01 -29.62
N GLY A 33 1.45 18.90 -30.24
CA GLY A 33 1.54 18.77 -31.70
C GLY A 33 2.86 19.31 -32.25
N ASN A 34 3.19 18.98 -33.51
CA ASN A 34 4.47 19.32 -34.17
C ASN A 34 5.71 18.88 -33.38
N GLU A 35 5.70 17.66 -32.81
CA GLU A 35 6.81 17.10 -32.01
C GLU A 35 7.16 17.90 -30.74
N ALA A 36 6.34 18.90 -30.37
CA ALA A 36 6.52 19.67 -29.15
C ALA A 36 5.83 18.99 -27.96
N TYR A 37 6.56 18.91 -26.84
CA TYR A 37 6.08 18.37 -25.58
C TYR A 37 6.11 19.46 -24.51
N GLU A 38 4.99 19.64 -23.82
CA GLU A 38 4.93 20.44 -22.60
C GLU A 38 5.10 19.50 -21.40
N ILE A 39 6.09 19.81 -20.54
CA ILE A 39 6.38 19.03 -19.35
C ILE A 39 6.00 19.87 -18.13
N THR A 40 4.97 19.42 -17.41
CA THR A 40 4.52 20.07 -16.18
C THR A 40 4.87 19.17 -15.00
N TYR A 41 5.73 19.68 -14.12
CA TYR A 41 6.10 18.97 -12.90
C TYR A 41 5.01 19.12 -11.85
N LYS A 42 4.65 18.02 -11.18
CA LYS A 42 3.67 18.07 -10.10
C LYS A 42 4.23 18.80 -8.88
N PRO A 43 3.41 19.53 -8.13
CA PRO A 43 3.80 20.03 -6.81
C PRO A 43 4.31 18.88 -5.94
N VAL A 44 5.35 19.15 -5.16
CA VAL A 44 6.01 18.13 -4.32
C VAL A 44 5.01 17.43 -3.38
N ILE A 45 4.03 18.17 -2.87
CA ILE A 45 3.00 17.62 -1.97
C ILE A 45 2.11 16.60 -2.68
N ASP A 46 1.74 16.86 -3.95
CA ASP A 46 0.87 16.00 -4.75
C ASP A 46 1.57 14.71 -5.17
N TYR A 47 2.92 14.72 -5.19
CA TYR A 47 3.74 13.54 -5.40
C TYR A 47 3.96 12.72 -4.12
N ILE A 48 4.26 13.37 -3.00
CA ILE A 48 4.59 12.70 -1.73
C ILE A 48 3.36 12.06 -1.07
N VAL A 49 2.20 12.71 -1.13
CA VAL A 49 0.98 12.23 -0.45
C VAL A 49 0.55 10.84 -0.95
N PRO A 50 0.46 10.57 -2.28
CA PRO A 50 0.19 9.23 -2.79
C PRO A 50 1.21 8.19 -2.33
N ILE A 51 2.51 8.53 -2.37
CA ILE A 51 3.61 7.65 -1.92
C ILE A 51 3.41 7.21 -0.46
N LEU A 52 3.11 8.17 0.42
CA LEU A 52 2.89 7.88 1.83
C LEU A 52 1.64 6.99 2.05
N ARG A 53 0.57 7.24 1.29
CA ARG A 53 -0.65 6.40 1.33
C ARG A 53 -0.33 4.94 0.95
N PHE A 54 0.39 4.72 -0.15
CA PHE A 54 0.82 3.39 -0.56
C PHE A 54 1.77 2.73 0.45
N GLY A 55 2.65 3.51 1.09
CA GLY A 55 3.46 3.05 2.20
C GLY A 55 2.61 2.48 3.35
N ILE A 56 1.61 3.24 3.80
CA ILE A 56 0.69 2.81 4.87
C ILE A 56 -0.08 1.54 4.45
N ILE A 57 -0.56 1.48 3.21
CA ILE A 57 -1.21 0.27 2.66
C ILE A 57 -0.25 -0.93 2.75
N GLY A 58 1.00 -0.77 2.31
CA GLY A 58 2.03 -1.79 2.40
C GLY A 58 2.30 -2.25 3.83
N MET A 59 2.29 -1.35 4.81
CA MET A 59 2.43 -1.67 6.23
C MET A 59 1.32 -2.61 6.71
N PHE A 60 0.06 -2.33 6.34
CA PHE A 60 -1.07 -3.19 6.68
C PHE A 60 -0.95 -4.59 6.04
N PHE A 61 -0.54 -4.66 4.77
CA PHE A 61 -0.24 -5.95 4.13
C PHE A 61 0.87 -6.73 4.84
N GLY A 62 1.94 -6.04 5.23
CA GLY A 62 3.03 -6.62 6.01
C GLY A 62 2.51 -7.23 7.31
N LEU A 63 1.72 -6.47 8.08
CA LEU A 63 1.09 -6.94 9.31
C LEU A 63 0.19 -8.17 9.08
N PHE A 64 -0.60 -8.18 8.01
CA PHE A 64 -1.45 -9.33 7.67
C PHE A 64 -0.63 -10.59 7.40
N ILE A 65 0.41 -10.49 6.58
CA ILE A 65 1.30 -11.61 6.25
C ILE A 65 2.03 -12.09 7.51
N GLY A 66 2.51 -11.17 8.34
CA GLY A 66 3.18 -11.48 9.60
C GLY A 66 2.26 -12.23 10.57
N TRP A 67 1.01 -11.79 10.68
CA TRP A 67 0.00 -12.45 11.50
C TRP A 67 -0.37 -13.83 10.96
N LYS A 68 -0.65 -13.96 9.66
CA LYS A 68 -0.98 -15.25 9.03
C LYS A 68 0.17 -16.25 9.13
N SER A 69 1.41 -15.78 8.98
CA SER A 69 2.62 -16.61 9.15
C SER A 69 2.78 -17.10 10.59
N TYR A 70 2.41 -16.28 11.58
CA TYR A 70 2.41 -16.67 12.99
C TYR A 70 1.31 -17.69 13.30
N GLU A 71 0.08 -17.44 12.85
CA GLU A 71 -1.05 -18.37 12.99
C GLU A 71 -0.76 -19.75 12.37
N ARG A 72 -0.10 -19.78 11.20
CA ARG A 72 0.25 -21.05 10.53
C ARG A 72 1.29 -21.88 11.30
N ARG A 73 2.23 -21.23 12.00
CA ARG A 73 3.34 -21.91 12.72
C ARG A 73 2.95 -22.37 14.11
N HIS A 74 2.05 -21.66 14.76
CA HIS A 74 1.50 -22.10 16.03
C HIS A 74 0.09 -22.59 15.72
N LYS A 75 -0.05 -23.90 15.49
CA LYS A 75 -1.34 -24.61 15.36
C LYS A 75 -2.16 -24.38 16.63
N THR A 76 -2.67 -23.18 16.83
CA THR A 76 -3.47 -22.82 18.00
C THR A 76 -4.86 -23.32 17.72
N GLN A 77 -5.23 -24.34 18.49
CA GLN A 77 -6.58 -24.82 18.74
C GLN A 77 -7.39 -23.74 19.49
N LYS A 78 -7.40 -22.50 18.96
CA LYS A 78 -8.16 -21.36 19.49
C LYS A 78 -9.15 -20.92 18.42
N GLU A 79 -10.36 -20.60 18.87
CA GLU A 79 -11.51 -20.19 18.06
C GLU A 79 -11.09 -19.35 16.86
N LYS A 80 -11.55 -19.75 15.67
CA LYS A 80 -11.32 -19.02 14.42
C LYS A 80 -11.81 -17.59 14.60
N SER A 81 -10.89 -16.64 14.80
CA SER A 81 -11.24 -15.22 14.81
C SER A 81 -11.48 -14.77 13.38
N TYR A 82 -12.75 -14.80 12.96
CA TYR A 82 -13.18 -14.38 11.62
C TYR A 82 -13.12 -12.86 11.42
N TYR A 83 -13.12 -12.07 12.51
CA TYR A 83 -13.17 -10.61 12.46
C TYR A 83 -11.94 -9.98 11.79
N LEU A 84 -10.76 -10.53 12.05
CA LEU A 84 -9.51 -9.98 11.56
C LEU A 84 -9.28 -10.23 10.06
N PRO A 85 -9.50 -11.44 9.49
CA PRO A 85 -9.49 -11.62 8.04
C PRO A 85 -10.63 -10.84 7.36
N PHE A 86 -11.81 -10.74 7.99
CA PHE A 86 -12.90 -9.91 7.46
C PHE A 86 -12.51 -8.43 7.38
N PHE A 87 -11.88 -7.88 8.43
CA PHE A 87 -11.33 -6.53 8.43
C PHE A 87 -10.36 -6.31 7.26
N PHE A 88 -9.43 -7.24 7.03
CA PHE A 88 -8.47 -7.13 5.93
C PHE A 88 -9.11 -7.20 4.55
N VAL A 89 -10.15 -8.02 4.38
CA VAL A 89 -10.91 -8.08 3.11
C VAL A 89 -11.64 -6.76 2.85
N VAL A 90 -12.34 -6.22 3.85
CA VAL A 90 -13.03 -4.92 3.73
C VAL A 90 -12.04 -3.77 3.50
N PHE A 91 -10.90 -3.79 4.19
CA PHE A 91 -9.81 -2.84 4.00
C PHE A 91 -9.22 -2.90 2.58
N LEU A 92 -9.04 -4.10 2.03
CA LEU A 92 -8.60 -4.30 0.64
C LEU A 92 -9.62 -3.77 -0.37
N ILE A 93 -10.90 -4.10 -0.19
CA ILE A 93 -11.97 -3.65 -1.07
C ILE A 93 -12.06 -2.12 -1.06
N SER A 94 -11.96 -1.49 0.12
CA SER A 94 -11.98 -0.02 0.24
C SER A 94 -10.79 0.65 -0.45
N ILE A 95 -9.58 0.08 -0.36
CA ILE A 95 -8.41 0.59 -1.11
C ILE A 95 -8.66 0.50 -2.63
N ILE A 96 -9.18 -0.64 -3.09
CA ILE A 96 -9.47 -0.86 -4.52
C ILE A 96 -10.54 0.12 -5.01
N LEU A 97 -11.60 0.34 -4.23
CA LEU A 97 -12.64 1.33 -4.55
C LEU A 97 -12.04 2.74 -4.63
N ILE A 98 -11.20 3.14 -3.68
CA ILE A 98 -10.52 4.45 -3.73
C ILE A 98 -9.63 4.56 -4.96
N MET A 99 -8.87 3.52 -5.34
CA MET A 99 -8.06 3.56 -6.56
C MET A 99 -8.91 3.65 -7.84
N ILE A 100 -10.08 3.02 -7.89
CA ILE A 100 -10.98 3.05 -9.06
C ILE A 100 -11.72 4.38 -9.18
N PHE A 101 -12.20 4.95 -8.08
CA PHE A 101 -13.03 6.16 -8.09
C PHE A 101 -12.23 7.46 -8.03
N ASN A 102 -10.96 7.41 -7.64
CA ASN A 102 -10.11 8.58 -7.42
C ASN A 102 -8.96 8.68 -8.46
N TRP A 103 -9.03 7.88 -9.52
CA TRP A 103 -8.25 7.93 -10.76
C TRP A 103 -9.21 8.26 -11.90
#